data_AF-A0A315Y0Y1-F1
#
_entry.id   AF-A0A315Y0Y1-F1
#
_cell.length_a   1.000
_cell.length_b   1.000
_cell.length_c   1.000
_cell.angle_alpha   90.00
_cell.angle_beta   90.00
_cell.angle_gamma   90.00
#
_symmetry.space_group_name_H-M   'P 1'
#
loop_
_entity.id
_entity.type
_entity.pdbx_description
1 polymer ?
#
loop_
_entity_poly.entity_id
_entity_poly.type
_entity_poly.pdbx_seq_one_letter_code
_entity_poly.pdbx_strand_id
1 'polypeptide(L)'
;MARPCKNVKLQHDRSLDNDEAALRLSNENKLKGDAAQLRPPKYMTTAQKKIFRYIVKNLEAAEILGNLDVYVLSECSICIDRMQEIERTINEAGSIIPSLVRLKETYTKAFFRYCNELSLSPQSRAKLANINLQASNEENPLIKALMDDE
;
A
#
# COMPACT_ATOMS: atom_id res chain seq x y z
N MET A 1 21.25 6.00 11.39
CA MET A 1 20.16 6.42 10.48
C MET A 1 18.85 6.30 11.23
N ALA A 2 18.02 7.36 11.22
CA ALA A 2 16.67 7.27 11.77
C ALA A 2 15.88 6.20 11.01
N ARG A 3 15.16 5.34 11.74
CA ARG A 3 14.30 4.33 11.11
C ARG A 3 13.20 5.07 10.33
N PRO A 4 12.78 4.57 9.15
CA PRO A 4 11.63 5.13 8.45
C PRO A 4 10.44 5.23 9.40
N CYS A 5 9.86 6.43 9.53
CA CYS A 5 8.65 6.63 10.31
C CYS A 5 7.48 5.94 9.61
N LYS A 6 6.63 5.28 10.40
CA LYS A 6 5.40 4.68 9.90
C LYS A 6 4.31 5.75 9.91
N ASN A 7 3.32 5.63 9.02
CA ASN A 7 2.11 6.43 9.08
C ASN A 7 1.51 6.37 10.50
N VAL A 8 0.98 7.48 11.01
CA VAL A 8 0.41 7.58 12.37
C VAL A 8 -0.70 6.56 12.58
N LYS A 9 -1.55 6.30 11.58
CA LYS A 9 -2.57 5.23 11.64
C LYS A 9 -1.96 3.81 11.75
N LEU A 10 -0.64 3.68 11.55
CA LEU A 10 0.14 2.44 11.53
C LEU A 10 1.31 2.47 12.53
N GLN A 11 1.40 3.47 13.41
CA GLN A 11 2.50 3.65 14.36
C GLN A 11 2.03 3.34 15.79
N HIS A 12 2.83 2.60 16.55
CA HIS A 12 2.53 2.07 17.91
C HIS A 12 3.35 2.77 19.00
N ASP A 13 4.03 3.88 18.71
CA ASP A 13 4.98 4.44 19.68
C ASP A 13 4.24 5.02 20.90
N ARG A 14 4.31 4.28 22.02
CA ARG A 14 3.73 4.58 23.36
C ARG A 14 4.16 5.93 23.94
N SER A 15 5.13 6.62 23.33
CA SER A 15 5.66 7.90 23.80
C SER A 15 4.96 9.13 23.21
N LEU A 16 4.04 8.97 22.25
CA LEU A 16 3.36 10.11 21.66
C LEU A 16 2.23 10.55 22.58
N ASP A 17 2.35 11.78 23.08
CA ASP A 17 1.23 12.46 23.71
C ASP A 17 0.05 12.51 22.71
N ASN A 18 -1.19 12.45 23.21
CA ASN A 18 -2.38 12.41 22.35
C ASN A 18 -2.42 13.62 21.40
N ASP A 19 -1.91 14.77 21.86
CA ASP A 19 -1.76 16.00 21.08
C ASP A 19 -0.69 15.87 19.99
N GLU A 20 0.42 15.17 20.26
CA GLU A 20 1.47 14.92 19.28
C GLU A 20 0.99 13.95 18.17
N ALA A 21 0.26 12.90 18.55
CA ALA A 21 -0.34 11.96 17.60
C ALA A 21 -1.38 12.65 16.70
N ALA A 22 -2.24 13.51 17.27
CA ALA A 22 -3.20 14.30 16.51
C ALA A 22 -2.52 15.30 15.56
N LEU A 23 -1.45 15.97 16.01
CA LEU A 23 -0.67 16.88 15.19
C LEU A 23 0.01 16.16 14.01
N ARG A 24 0.60 14.99 14.26
CA ARG A 24 1.22 14.17 13.22
C ARG A 24 0.18 13.65 12.23
N LEU A 25 -0.97 13.15 12.69
CA LEU A 25 -2.05 12.69 11.82
C LEU A 25 -2.57 13.83 10.94
N SER A 26 -2.73 15.03 11.51
CA SER A 26 -3.09 16.24 10.77
C SER A 26 -2.05 16.58 9.70
N ASN A 27 -0.76 16.53 10.05
CA ASN A 27 0.32 16.78 9.10
C ASN A 27 0.39 15.70 8.01
N GLU A 28 0.24 14.42 8.33
CA GLU A 28 0.19 13.35 7.34
C GLU A 28 -1.00 13.48 6.39
N ASN A 29 -2.18 13.82 6.91
CA ASN A 29 -3.36 14.09 6.08
C ASN A 29 -3.17 15.31 5.17
N LYS A 30 -2.41 16.33 5.61
CA LYS A 30 -2.01 17.44 4.73
C LYS A 30 -1.02 17.00 3.66
N LEU A 31 -0.06 16.15 4.02
CA LEU A 31 1.02 15.71 3.12
C LEU A 31 0.57 14.70 2.07
N LYS A 32 -0.38 13.80 2.40
CA LYS A 32 -0.93 12.84 1.42
C LYS A 32 -1.76 13.53 0.33
N GLY A 33 -2.20 14.77 0.58
CA GLY A 33 -3.08 15.54 -0.29
C GLY A 33 -4.52 15.05 -0.23
N ASP A 34 -5.41 15.71 -0.99
CA ASP A 34 -6.78 15.24 -1.14
C ASP A 34 -6.79 13.85 -1.82
N ALA A 35 -7.72 12.97 -1.46
CA ALA A 35 -7.92 11.68 -2.12
C ALA A 35 -9.07 11.73 -3.14
N ALA A 36 -9.83 12.83 -3.18
CA ALA A 36 -11.13 12.90 -3.84
C ALA A 36 -11.13 12.64 -5.36
N GLN A 37 -9.97 12.59 -6.03
CA GLN A 37 -9.91 12.42 -7.48
C GLN A 37 -8.68 11.62 -7.95
N LEU A 38 -8.38 10.48 -7.31
CA LEU A 38 -7.39 9.55 -7.86
C LEU A 38 -7.83 9.01 -9.23
N ARG A 39 -7.31 9.64 -10.29
CA ARG A 39 -7.64 9.33 -11.68
C ARG A 39 -6.41 8.77 -12.40
N PRO A 40 -6.57 7.74 -13.24
CA PRO A 40 -5.45 7.24 -14.01
C PRO A 40 -4.99 8.28 -15.05
N PRO A 41 -3.68 8.48 -15.22
CA PRO A 41 -3.13 9.35 -16.25
C PRO A 41 -3.63 9.06 -17.67
N LYS A 42 -3.69 10.11 -18.50
CA LYS A 42 -4.23 10.04 -19.87
C LYS A 42 -3.46 9.07 -20.77
N TYR A 43 -2.13 9.00 -20.61
CA TYR A 43 -1.22 8.21 -21.44
C TYR A 43 -1.36 6.68 -21.23
N MET A 44 -2.05 6.23 -20.18
CA MET A 44 -2.22 4.80 -19.91
C MET A 44 -3.18 4.14 -20.90
N THR A 45 -2.92 2.88 -21.21
CA THR A 45 -3.82 2.05 -22.03
C THR A 45 -5.14 1.77 -21.29
N THR A 46 -6.15 1.29 -22.02
CA THR A 46 -7.44 0.92 -21.42
C THR A 46 -7.29 -0.19 -20.38
N ALA A 47 -6.42 -1.17 -20.62
CA ALA A 47 -6.14 -2.26 -19.69
C ALA A 47 -5.47 -1.75 -18.40
N GLN A 48 -4.45 -0.90 -18.52
CA GLN A 48 -3.78 -0.27 -17.39
C GLN A 48 -4.73 0.60 -16.56
N LYS A 49 -5.60 1.38 -17.23
CA LYS A 49 -6.65 2.17 -16.55
C LYS A 49 -7.65 1.30 -15.79
N LYS A 50 -7.96 0.09 -16.26
CA LYS A 50 -8.81 -0.86 -15.53
C LYS A 50 -8.11 -1.36 -14.27
N ILE A 51 -6.83 -1.75 -14.37
CA ILE A 51 -6.03 -2.19 -13.22
C ILE A 51 -5.91 -1.08 -12.17
N PHE A 52 -5.61 0.15 -12.60
CA PHE A 52 -5.52 1.31 -11.70
C PHE A 52 -6.80 1.50 -10.89
N ARG A 53 -7.95 1.58 -11.58
CA ARG A 53 -9.25 1.77 -10.93
C ARG A 53 -9.62 0.60 -10.03
N TYR A 54 -9.24 -0.62 -10.42
CA TYR A 54 -9.44 -1.80 -9.59
C TYR A 54 -8.67 -1.68 -8.27
N ILE A 55 -7.39 -1.28 -8.31
CA ILE A 55 -6.58 -1.09 -7.09
C ILE A 55 -7.18 0.02 -6.22
N VAL A 56 -7.48 1.19 -6.80
CA VAL A 56 -8.07 2.32 -6.06
C VAL A 56 -9.38 1.92 -5.39
N LYS A 57 -10.30 1.26 -6.11
CA LYS A 57 -11.59 0.81 -5.57
C LYS A 57 -11.43 -0.15 -4.38
N ASN A 58 -10.47 -1.08 -4.45
CA ASN A 58 -10.26 -2.06 -3.38
C ASN A 58 -9.52 -1.48 -2.16
N LEU A 59 -8.86 -0.33 -2.31
CA LEU A 59 -8.16 0.37 -1.23
C LEU A 59 -8.94 1.59 -0.70
N GLU A 60 -10.09 1.93 -1.29
CA GLU A 60 -10.90 3.10 -0.93
C GLU A 60 -11.32 3.08 0.54
N ALA A 61 -11.81 1.93 1.02
CA ALA A 61 -12.23 1.75 2.42
C ALA A 61 -11.09 1.87 3.45
N ALA A 62 -9.83 1.77 3.01
CA ALA A 62 -8.68 1.91 3.89
C ALA A 62 -8.28 3.37 4.13
N GLU A 63 -8.73 4.31 3.29
CA GLU A 63 -8.41 5.75 3.37
C GLU A 63 -6.91 6.09 3.47
N ILE A 64 -6.07 5.19 2.96
CA ILE A 64 -4.60 5.29 2.99
C ILE A 64 -4.03 5.98 1.75
N LEU A 65 -4.80 6.05 0.66
CA LEU A 65 -4.37 6.62 -0.60
C LEU A 65 -4.58 8.14 -0.63
N GLY A 66 -3.65 8.86 -1.22
CA GLY A 66 -3.73 10.29 -1.52
C GLY A 66 -3.37 10.61 -2.97
N ASN A 67 -3.61 11.84 -3.42
CA ASN A 67 -3.34 12.24 -4.80
C ASN A 67 -1.89 12.01 -5.26
N LEU A 68 -0.91 12.09 -4.35
CA LEU A 68 0.50 11.83 -4.68
C LEU A 68 0.76 10.37 -5.03
N ASP A 69 -0.07 9.44 -4.57
CA ASP A 69 0.06 8.02 -4.87
C ASP A 69 -0.28 7.69 -6.33
N VAL A 70 -0.81 8.66 -7.09
CA VAL A 70 -1.11 8.49 -8.52
C VAL A 70 0.10 7.96 -9.29
N TYR A 71 1.32 8.37 -8.95
CA TYR A 71 2.54 7.94 -9.65
C TYR A 71 2.85 6.47 -9.37
N VAL A 72 2.84 6.05 -8.09
CA VAL A 72 3.10 4.65 -7.73
C VAL A 72 1.98 3.73 -8.21
N LEU A 73 0.72 4.17 -8.16
CA LEU A 73 -0.43 3.44 -8.68
C LEU A 73 -0.34 3.27 -10.21
N SER A 74 0.10 4.30 -10.92
CA SER A 74 0.28 4.26 -12.38
C SER A 74 1.37 3.27 -12.76
N GLU A 75 2.54 3.36 -12.12
CA GLU A 75 3.65 2.44 -12.37
C GLU A 75 3.31 1.00 -11.99
N CYS A 76 2.60 0.79 -10.87
CA CYS A 76 2.12 -0.52 -10.47
C CYS A 76 1.17 -1.11 -11.53
N SER A 77 0.22 -0.30 -12.02
CA SER A 77 -0.75 -0.73 -13.03
C SER A 77 -0.09 -1.08 -14.36
N ILE A 78 0.90 -0.29 -14.80
CA ILE A 78 1.69 -0.55 -16.01
C ILE A 78 2.52 -1.82 -15.85
N CYS A 79 3.13 -2.01 -14.68
CA CYS A 79 3.93 -3.20 -14.36
C CYS A 79 3.08 -4.48 -14.47
N ILE A 80 1.89 -4.48 -13.86
CA ILE A 80 0.97 -5.63 -13.90
C ILE A 80 0.52 -5.91 -15.34
N ASP A 81 0.09 -4.87 -16.08
CA ASP A 81 -0.35 -5.01 -17.48
C ASP A 81 0.74 -5.63 -18.36
N ARG A 82 1.98 -5.13 -18.27
CA ARG A 82 3.12 -5.64 -19.04
C ARG A 82 3.49 -7.07 -18.65
N MET A 83 3.43 -7.42 -17.36
CA MET A 83 3.65 -8.81 -16.93
C MET A 83 2.61 -9.77 -17.53
N GLN A 84 1.33 -9.37 -17.55
CA GLN A 84 0.28 -10.19 -18.15
C GLN A 84 0.44 -10.30 -19.67
N GLU A 85 0.85 -9.23 -20.34
CA GLU A 85 1.15 -9.25 -21.78
C GLU A 85 2.27 -10.23 -22.10
N ILE A 86 3.37 -10.20 -21.34
CA ILE A 86 4.49 -11.13 -21.51
C ILE A 86 4.03 -12.59 -21.40
N GLU A 87 3.20 -12.92 -20.41
CA GLU A 87 2.67 -14.27 -20.25
C GLU A 87 1.76 -14.67 -21.41
N ARG A 88 0.89 -13.76 -21.87
CA ARG A 88 0.06 -14.00 -23.06
C ARG A 88 0.92 -14.33 -24.27
N THR A 89 1.95 -13.52 -24.53
CA THR A 89 2.86 -13.73 -25.67
C THR A 89 3.59 -15.06 -25.60
N ILE A 90 4.11 -15.45 -24.42
CA ILE A 90 4.79 -16.74 -24.25
C ILE A 90 3.82 -17.91 -24.47
N ASN A 91 2.60 -17.81 -23.95
CA ASN A 91 1.58 -18.85 -24.10
C ASN A 91 1.12 -18.99 -25.56
N GLU A 92 0.93 -17.87 -26.26
CA GLU A 92 0.56 -17.84 -27.68
C GLU A 92 1.67 -18.41 -28.57
N ALA A 93 2.94 -18.15 -28.24
CA ALA A 93 4.09 -18.69 -28.96
C ALA A 93 4.30 -20.21 -28.75
N GLY A 94 3.65 -20.80 -27.74
CA GLY A 94 3.79 -22.22 -27.39
C GLY A 94 5.21 -22.63 -26.97
N SER A 95 6.09 -21.67 -26.70
CA SER A 95 7.49 -21.91 -26.37
C SER A 95 8.05 -20.78 -25.50
N ILE A 96 9.04 -21.11 -24.68
CA ILE A 96 9.67 -20.14 -23.77
C ILE A 96 10.57 -19.20 -24.59
N ILE A 97 10.31 -17.90 -24.49
CA ILE A 97 11.12 -16.85 -25.12
C ILE A 97 12.05 -16.21 -24.07
N PRO A 98 13.37 -16.49 -24.07
CA PRO A 98 14.27 -16.09 -22.99
C PRO A 98 14.34 -14.58 -22.73
N SER A 99 14.23 -13.74 -23.76
CA SER A 99 14.22 -12.28 -23.62
C SER A 99 13.01 -11.78 -22.84
N LEU A 100 11.83 -12.35 -23.09
CA LEU A 100 10.60 -12.02 -22.38
C LEU A 100 10.63 -12.51 -20.94
N VAL A 101 11.19 -13.70 -20.67
CA VAL A 101 11.38 -14.20 -19.30
C VAL A 101 12.27 -13.26 -18.48
N ARG A 102 13.37 -12.78 -19.05
CA ARG A 102 14.25 -11.79 -18.39
C ARG A 102 13.50 -10.48 -18.11
N LEU A 103 12.71 -10.00 -19.05
CA LEU A 103 11.91 -8.78 -18.86
C LEU A 103 10.82 -8.97 -17.78
N LYS A 104 10.17 -10.13 -17.76
CA LYS A 104 9.20 -10.50 -16.71
C LYS A 104 9.86 -10.51 -15.35
N GLU A 105 11.09 -11.00 -15.22
CA GLU A 105 11.82 -10.99 -13.96
C GLU A 105 12.00 -9.56 -13.43
N THR A 106 12.36 -8.60 -14.29
CA THR A 106 12.48 -7.19 -13.93
C THR A 106 11.16 -6.62 -13.43
N TYR A 107 10.07 -6.85 -14.15
CA TYR A 107 8.75 -6.37 -13.73
C TYR A 107 8.25 -7.08 -12.46
N THR A 108 8.57 -8.36 -12.29
CA THR A 108 8.19 -9.10 -11.07
C THR A 108 8.87 -8.52 -9.84
N LYS A 109 10.16 -8.15 -9.93
CA LYS A 109 10.88 -7.45 -8.85
C LYS A 109 10.24 -6.09 -8.53
N ALA A 110 9.89 -5.31 -9.56
CA ALA A 110 9.20 -4.04 -9.37
C ALA A 110 7.81 -4.22 -8.74
N PHE A 111 7.07 -5.24 -9.17
CA PHE A 111 5.75 -5.58 -8.64
C PHE A 111 5.78 -5.90 -7.14
N PHE A 112 6.75 -6.70 -6.69
CA PHE A 112 6.90 -6.98 -5.26
C PHE A 112 7.25 -5.74 -4.44
N ARG A 113 8.04 -4.80 -4.99
CA ARG A 113 8.25 -3.49 -4.36
C ARG A 113 6.90 -2.77 -4.20
N TYR A 114 6.12 -2.65 -5.27
CA TYR A 114 4.81 -1.99 -5.21
C TYR A 114 3.83 -2.69 -4.27
N CYS A 115 3.88 -4.01 -4.15
CA CYS A 115 3.06 -4.75 -3.19
C CYS A 115 3.37 -4.38 -1.73
N ASN A 116 4.61 -4.02 -1.44
CA ASN A 116 5.01 -3.57 -0.12
C ASN A 116 4.61 -2.11 0.12
N GLU A 117 4.82 -1.22 -0.86
CA GLU A 117 4.46 0.20 -0.74
C GLU A 117 2.94 0.42 -0.65
N LEU A 118 2.17 -0.27 -1.50
CA LEU A 118 0.71 -0.14 -1.60
C LEU A 118 -0.05 -1.15 -0.75
N SER A 119 0.65 -1.99 0.02
CA SER A 119 0.05 -3.03 0.86
C SER A 119 -0.88 -3.98 0.10
N LEU A 120 -0.45 -4.44 -1.09
CA LEU A 120 -1.26 -5.32 -1.94
C LEU A 120 -1.06 -6.80 -1.61
N SER A 121 0.08 -7.18 -1.04
CA SER A 121 0.33 -8.59 -0.67
C SER A 121 -0.41 -8.98 0.62
N PRO A 122 -0.83 -10.25 0.79
CA PRO A 122 -1.40 -10.71 2.06
C PRO A 122 -0.44 -10.48 3.24
N GLN A 123 0.86 -10.66 3.02
CA GLN A 123 1.87 -10.44 4.05
C GLN A 123 2.01 -8.96 4.45
N SER A 124 2.03 -8.03 3.48
CA SER A 124 2.06 -6.59 3.78
C SER A 124 0.79 -6.18 4.53
N ARG A 125 -0.38 -6.66 4.11
CA ARG A 125 -1.66 -6.41 4.81
C ARG A 125 -1.71 -7.01 6.20
N ALA A 126 -1.27 -8.27 6.38
CA ALA A 126 -1.22 -8.91 7.69
C ALA A 126 -0.23 -8.19 8.63
N LYS A 127 0.88 -7.69 8.09
CA LYS A 127 1.81 -6.85 8.85
C LYS A 127 1.13 -5.56 9.32
N LEU A 128 0.36 -4.89 8.46
CA LEU A 128 -0.42 -3.71 8.87
C LEU A 128 -1.53 -4.06 9.87
N ALA A 129 -2.27 -5.13 9.64
CA ALA A 129 -3.36 -5.57 10.51
C ALA A 129 -2.87 -5.98 11.90
N ASN A 130 -1.75 -6.71 11.99
CA ASN A 130 -1.15 -7.07 13.28
C ASN A 130 -0.65 -5.85 14.06
N ILE A 131 -0.10 -4.85 13.36
CA ILE A 131 0.26 -3.58 13.99
C ILE A 131 -0.98 -2.89 14.58
N ASN A 132 -2.11 -2.93 13.87
CA ASN A 132 -3.37 -2.33 14.35
C ASN A 132 -4.05 -3.14 15.48
N LEU A 133 -4.00 -4.47 15.45
CA LEU A 133 -4.57 -5.34 16.50
C LEU A 133 -3.75 -5.29 17.79
N GLN A 134 -2.43 -5.24 17.70
CA GLN A 134 -1.57 -5.00 18.87
C GLN A 134 -1.85 -3.62 19.50
N ALA A 135 -2.27 -2.64 18.70
CA ALA A 135 -2.72 -1.33 19.20
C ALA A 135 -4.10 -1.36 19.87
N SER A 136 -4.93 -2.40 19.64
CA SER A 136 -6.30 -2.51 20.17
C SER A 136 -6.39 -3.37 21.44
N ASN A 137 -5.49 -4.36 21.58
CA ASN A 137 -5.49 -5.32 22.70
C ASN A 137 -4.56 -4.91 23.87
N GLU A 138 -3.88 -3.77 23.77
CA GLU A 138 -3.15 -3.20 24.92
C GLU A 138 -4.11 -2.35 25.75
N GLU A 139 -4.94 -3.00 26.57
CA GLU A 139 -5.53 -2.34 27.73
C GLU A 139 -4.40 -1.69 28.53
N ASN A 140 -4.55 -0.39 28.77
CA ASN A 140 -3.63 0.42 29.54
C ASN A 140 -3.30 -0.32 30.84
N PRO A 141 -2.03 -0.57 31.20
CA PRO A 141 -1.68 -1.28 32.44
C PRO A 141 -2.32 -0.63 33.68
N LEU A 142 -2.55 0.69 33.61
CA LEU A 142 -3.28 1.47 34.61
C LEU A 142 -4.79 1.18 34.63
N ILE A 143 -5.43 0.98 33.46
CA ILE A 143 -6.85 0.60 33.37
C ILE A 143 -7.02 -0.82 33.92
N LYS A 144 -6.09 -1.73 33.61
CA LYS A 144 -6.11 -3.09 34.14
C LYS A 144 -5.90 -3.13 35.66
N ALA A 145 -4.97 -2.34 36.18
CA ALA A 145 -4.77 -2.19 37.62
C ALA A 145 -5.98 -1.56 38.33
N LEU A 146 -6.67 -0.61 37.70
CA LEU A 146 -7.91 -0.02 38.22
C LEU A 146 -9.11 -0.97 38.18
N MET A 147 -9.11 -1.95 37.27
CA MET A 147 -10.15 -2.99 37.17
C MET A 147 -9.89 -4.19 38.08
N ASP A 148 -8.64 -4.43 38.49
CA ASP A 148 -8.25 -5.48 39.44
C ASP A 148 -8.40 -5.04 40.92
N ASP A 149 -8.71 -3.76 41.18
CA ASP A 149 -8.91 -3.16 42.51
C ASP A 149 -10.40 -3.02 42.94
N GLU A 150 -11.35 -3.55 42.16
CA GLU A 150 -12.78 -3.77 42.53
C GLU A 150 -13.07 -5.23 42.87
#